data_AF-A0AAN7WGI4-F1
#
_entry.id   AF-A0AAN7WGI4-F1
#
_cell.length_a   1.000
_cell.length_b   1.000
_cell.length_c   1.000
_cell.angle_alpha   90.00
_cell.angle_beta   90.00
_cell.angle_gamma   90.00
#
_symmetry.space_group_name_H-M   'P 1'
#
loop_
_entity.id
_entity.type
_entity.pdbx_description
1 polymer ?
#
loop_
_entity_poly.entity_id
_entity_poly.type
_entity_poly.pdbx_seq_one_letter_code
_entity_poly.pdbx_strand_id
1 'polypeptide(L)'
;MATPMSQHQPCPLLTKLPSELRIRIYEDVLRFDNPIKLRQHVPGSESTTILRCNRQIYHEALAVLYDVNIVSVSRNDFCAKTTSALQTPILAQHVKHLRFTRFSESIACNFLLDRCSVCQSDAKGLVELLEHGMPMLKSVTIDYSTQINAFLQFKDLVSQGGTNTTVDCINIGVYRVRADRLDDLDFTFRHRPLASCWPAIVRLSSMDISQQEKDERLVPLRAADPDVPDKLWLLFCADKYGQLGQLCNDNTVEAWRTEPWLSGSHDEQRSNTLHELTLAVQHFMKTHTAVQCRRYLTSQITEVFG
;
A
#
# COMPACT_ATOMS: atom_id res chain seq x y z
N MET A 1 -33.89 -40.66 6.27
CA MET A 1 -34.84 -39.58 5.93
C MET A 1 -34.04 -38.31 5.78
N ALA A 2 -33.90 -37.83 4.54
CA ALA A 2 -33.17 -36.60 4.24
C ALA A 2 -34.06 -35.40 4.56
N THR A 3 -33.58 -34.51 5.42
CA THR A 3 -34.20 -33.20 5.69
C THR A 3 -34.13 -32.37 4.41
N PRO A 4 -35.24 -31.80 3.91
CA PRO A 4 -35.20 -31.00 2.69
C PRO A 4 -34.39 -29.72 2.95
N MET A 5 -33.46 -29.43 2.05
CA MET A 5 -32.76 -28.14 2.00
C MET A 5 -33.79 -27.02 1.99
N SER A 6 -33.65 -26.05 2.90
CA SER A 6 -34.52 -24.88 2.91
C SER A 6 -34.40 -24.16 1.56
N GLN A 7 -35.54 -24.03 0.88
CA GLN A 7 -35.65 -23.21 -0.30
C GLN A 7 -35.35 -21.76 0.12
N HIS A 8 -34.30 -21.16 -0.44
CA HIS A 8 -34.01 -19.74 -0.29
C HIS A 8 -35.18 -18.92 -0.86
N GLN A 9 -36.17 -18.59 -0.04
CA GLN A 9 -37.15 -17.57 -0.39
C GLN A 9 -36.40 -16.23 -0.51
N PRO A 10 -36.48 -15.53 -1.66
CA PRO A 10 -35.86 -14.21 -1.80
C PRO A 10 -36.49 -13.29 -0.77
N CYS A 11 -35.67 -12.61 0.05
CA CYS A 11 -36.14 -11.70 1.09
C CYS A 11 -37.02 -10.61 0.45
N PRO A 12 -38.36 -10.67 0.58
CA PRO A 12 -39.28 -9.88 -0.23
C PRO A 12 -39.30 -8.40 0.18
N LEU A 13 -38.64 -8.07 1.29
CA LEU A 13 -38.47 -6.70 1.78
C LEU A 13 -37.42 -5.95 0.96
N LEU A 14 -36.26 -6.55 0.73
CA LEU A 14 -35.14 -5.90 0.04
C LEU A 14 -35.49 -5.51 -1.40
N THR A 15 -36.15 -6.38 -2.16
CA THR A 15 -36.50 -6.10 -3.56
C THR A 15 -37.63 -5.08 -3.73
N LYS A 16 -38.40 -4.80 -2.68
CA LYS A 16 -39.49 -3.80 -2.69
C LYS A 16 -39.03 -2.40 -2.31
N LEU A 17 -37.85 -2.26 -1.71
CA LEU A 17 -37.27 -0.94 -1.40
C LEU A 17 -36.90 -0.22 -2.70
N PRO A 18 -36.94 1.12 -2.76
CA PRO A 18 -36.32 1.92 -3.81
C PRO A 18 -34.82 1.59 -3.99
N SER A 19 -34.31 1.77 -5.22
CA SER A 19 -32.91 1.49 -5.57
C SER A 19 -31.91 2.19 -4.67
N GLU A 20 -32.19 3.42 -4.28
CA GLU A 20 -31.31 4.27 -3.49
C GLU A 20 -31.13 3.71 -2.08
N LEU A 21 -32.21 3.18 -1.49
CA LEU A 21 -32.16 2.54 -0.17
C LEU A 21 -31.45 1.18 -0.23
N ARG A 22 -31.66 0.41 -1.31
CA ARG A 22 -30.95 -0.85 -1.52
C ARG A 22 -29.44 -0.63 -1.63
N ILE A 23 -29.02 0.36 -2.41
CA ILE A 23 -27.60 0.72 -2.58
C ILE A 23 -26.97 1.07 -1.23
N ARG A 24 -27.61 1.92 -0.42
CA ARG A 24 -27.07 2.26 0.93
C ARG A 24 -26.92 1.03 1.82
N ILE A 25 -27.90 0.12 1.80
CA ILE A 25 -27.79 -1.14 2.55
C ILE A 25 -26.60 -1.96 2.04
N TYR A 26 -26.38 -2.02 0.73
CA TYR A 26 -25.24 -2.73 0.15
C TYR A 26 -23.91 -2.08 0.54
N GLU A 27 -23.82 -0.75 0.56
CA GLU A 27 -22.63 -0.01 0.98
C GLU A 27 -22.28 -0.35 2.43
N ASP A 28 -23.27 -0.32 3.34
CA ASP A 28 -23.05 -0.62 4.76
C ASP A 28 -22.65 -2.08 4.98
N VAL A 29 -23.31 -3.02 4.30
CA VAL A 29 -23.06 -4.45 4.49
C VAL A 29 -21.74 -4.89 3.84
N LEU A 30 -21.41 -4.36 2.66
CA LEU A 30 -20.28 -4.80 1.84
C LEU A 30 -19.04 -3.94 1.99
N ARG A 31 -19.01 -2.96 2.89
CA ARG A 31 -17.78 -2.19 3.18
C ARG A 31 -16.86 -2.96 4.11
N PHE A 32 -15.63 -3.16 3.67
CA PHE A 32 -14.60 -3.81 4.44
C PHE A 32 -13.46 -2.83 4.72
N ASP A 33 -13.01 -2.77 5.98
CA ASP A 33 -11.88 -1.92 6.37
C ASP A 33 -10.56 -2.35 5.73
N ASN A 34 -10.44 -3.63 5.40
CA ASN A 34 -9.26 -4.22 4.80
C ASN A 34 -9.51 -4.57 3.33
N PRO A 35 -8.51 -4.38 2.44
CA PRO A 35 -8.66 -4.73 1.04
C PRO A 35 -8.98 -6.22 0.84
N ILE A 36 -9.97 -6.48 -0.03
CA ILE A 36 -10.59 -7.79 -0.18
C ILE A 36 -9.85 -8.66 -1.21
N LYS A 37 -9.77 -9.97 -0.98
CA LYS A 37 -9.28 -10.95 -1.97
C LYS A 37 -10.46 -11.75 -2.52
N LEU A 38 -10.82 -11.54 -3.78
CA LEU A 38 -12.04 -12.12 -4.38
C LEU A 38 -12.03 -13.66 -4.48
N ARG A 39 -10.84 -14.30 -4.49
CA ARG A 39 -10.69 -15.76 -4.51
C ARG A 39 -11.01 -16.43 -3.20
N GLN A 40 -10.71 -15.73 -2.11
CA GLN A 40 -11.14 -16.21 -0.82
C GLN A 40 -12.63 -15.92 -0.81
N HIS A 41 -13.43 -16.93 -1.19
CA HIS A 41 -14.68 -17.15 -0.48
C HIS A 41 -14.33 -16.88 0.97
N VAL A 42 -14.74 -15.75 1.54
CA VAL A 42 -14.55 -15.57 2.97
C VAL A 42 -15.53 -16.56 3.56
N PRO A 43 -15.09 -17.74 4.03
CA PRO A 43 -16.02 -18.71 4.56
C PRO A 43 -16.44 -18.11 5.90
N GLY A 44 -17.64 -17.54 5.95
CA GLY A 44 -18.14 -16.86 7.14
C GLY A 44 -17.95 -15.35 7.23
N SER A 45 -17.68 -14.58 6.15
CA SER A 45 -18.08 -13.17 6.21
C SER A 45 -19.59 -13.13 6.03
N GLU A 46 -20.34 -12.90 7.10
CA GLU A 46 -21.80 -12.82 7.08
C GLU A 46 -22.31 -11.89 5.96
N SER A 47 -21.55 -10.84 5.64
CA SER A 47 -21.84 -9.80 4.65
C SER A 47 -21.93 -10.21 3.18
N THR A 48 -21.07 -11.11 2.67
CA THR A 48 -21.05 -11.41 1.21
C THR A 48 -22.16 -12.37 0.76
N THR A 49 -22.92 -12.92 1.72
CA THR A 49 -24.07 -13.79 1.45
C THR A 49 -25.16 -13.08 0.64
N ILE A 50 -25.26 -11.75 0.76
CA ILE A 50 -26.23 -10.94 0.03
C ILE A 50 -26.08 -11.06 -1.50
N LEU A 51 -24.86 -11.32 -1.97
CA LEU A 51 -24.56 -11.55 -3.40
C LEU A 51 -25.22 -12.82 -3.93
N ARG A 52 -25.65 -13.74 -3.05
CA ARG A 52 -26.28 -15.02 -3.43
C ARG A 52 -27.80 -14.99 -3.36
N CYS A 53 -28.41 -13.87 -2.96
CA CYS A 53 -29.85 -13.82 -2.69
C CYS A 53 -30.70 -13.99 -3.95
N ASN A 54 -30.50 -13.14 -4.97
CA ASN A 54 -31.16 -13.26 -6.27
C ASN A 54 -30.37 -12.49 -7.35
N ARG A 55 -30.78 -12.62 -8.61
CA ARG A 55 -30.09 -12.00 -9.75
C ARG A 55 -30.05 -10.48 -9.72
N GLN A 56 -31.14 -9.82 -9.30
CA GLN A 56 -31.19 -8.36 -9.21
C GLN A 56 -30.20 -7.85 -8.15
N ILE A 57 -30.30 -8.38 -6.93
CA ILE A 57 -29.43 -8.04 -5.80
C ILE A 57 -27.98 -8.35 -6.18
N TYR A 58 -27.72 -9.49 -6.83
CA TYR A 58 -26.36 -9.82 -7.28
C TYR A 58 -25.77 -8.72 -8.16
N HIS A 59 -26.48 -8.27 -9.20
CA HIS A 59 -25.95 -7.25 -10.11
C HIS A 59 -25.78 -5.89 -9.42
N GLU A 60 -26.74 -5.46 -8.60
CA GLU A 60 -26.67 -4.18 -7.88
C GLU A 60 -25.56 -4.20 -6.81
N ALA A 61 -25.55 -5.22 -5.94
CA ALA A 61 -24.62 -5.32 -4.82
C ALA A 61 -23.19 -5.66 -5.27
N LEU A 62 -23.01 -6.38 -6.38
CA LEU A 62 -21.68 -6.62 -6.94
C LEU A 62 -21.02 -5.33 -7.43
N ALA A 63 -21.78 -4.44 -8.08
CA ALA A 63 -21.27 -3.14 -8.48
C ALA A 63 -20.84 -2.31 -7.25
N VAL A 64 -21.66 -2.30 -6.19
CA VAL A 64 -21.33 -1.64 -4.92
C VAL A 64 -20.10 -2.26 -4.25
N LEU A 65 -19.96 -3.60 -4.25
CA LEU A 65 -18.78 -4.29 -3.71
C LEU A 65 -17.48 -3.75 -4.31
N TYR A 66 -17.45 -3.57 -5.64
CA TYR A 66 -16.26 -3.04 -6.32
C TYR A 66 -16.07 -1.53 -6.15
N ASP A 67 -17.15 -0.80 -5.90
CA ASP A 67 -17.12 0.65 -5.71
C ASP A 67 -16.52 1.03 -4.35
N VAL A 68 -17.00 0.40 -3.27
CA VAL A 68 -16.66 0.81 -1.90
C VAL A 68 -15.42 0.12 -1.34
N ASN A 69 -14.84 -0.85 -2.06
CA ASN A 69 -13.71 -1.63 -1.57
C ASN A 69 -12.48 -1.55 -2.46
N ILE A 70 -11.33 -1.72 -1.83
CA ILE A 70 -10.05 -1.92 -2.50
C ILE A 70 -9.87 -3.41 -2.75
N VAL A 71 -9.62 -3.80 -3.99
CA VAL A 71 -9.37 -5.19 -4.35
C VAL A 71 -7.88 -5.49 -4.25
N SER A 72 -7.55 -6.49 -3.44
CA SER A 72 -6.19 -6.95 -3.20
C SER A 72 -5.77 -7.98 -4.27
N VAL A 73 -4.69 -7.67 -4.97
CA VAL A 73 -4.16 -8.45 -6.11
C VAL A 73 -2.65 -8.65 -5.99
N SER A 74 -2.09 -9.37 -6.95
CA SER A 74 -0.68 -9.64 -7.17
C SER A 74 -0.42 -9.73 -8.67
N ARG A 75 0.84 -9.70 -9.12
CA ARG A 75 1.17 -9.94 -10.53
C ARG A 75 0.74 -11.32 -11.05
N ASN A 76 0.51 -12.30 -10.16
CA ASN A 76 -0.05 -13.59 -10.56
C ASN A 76 -1.39 -13.43 -11.27
N ASP A 77 -2.22 -12.50 -10.79
CA ASP A 77 -3.59 -12.30 -11.26
C ASP A 77 -3.66 -11.73 -12.68
N PHE A 78 -2.57 -11.13 -13.16
CA PHE A 78 -2.47 -10.51 -14.49
C PHE A 78 -1.47 -11.21 -15.42
N CYS A 79 -0.73 -12.20 -14.91
CA CYS A 79 0.27 -12.88 -15.71
C CYS A 79 -0.38 -13.86 -16.68
N ALA A 80 -0.05 -13.71 -17.97
CA ALA A 80 -0.53 -14.57 -19.06
C ALA A 80 -0.15 -16.06 -18.92
N LYS A 81 0.90 -16.37 -18.14
CA LYS A 81 1.38 -17.75 -17.91
C LYS A 81 0.81 -18.38 -16.63
N THR A 82 0.10 -17.61 -15.81
CA THR A 82 -0.58 -18.15 -14.63
C THR A 82 -1.88 -18.83 -15.06
N THR A 83 -2.14 -20.04 -14.58
CA THR A 83 -3.41 -20.72 -14.82
C THR A 83 -4.58 -19.95 -14.21
N SER A 84 -5.75 -19.97 -14.85
CA SER A 84 -6.96 -19.31 -14.33
C SER A 84 -7.35 -19.79 -12.93
N ALA A 85 -7.03 -21.04 -12.60
CA ALA A 85 -7.18 -21.61 -11.26
C ALA A 85 -6.31 -20.93 -10.19
N LEU A 86 -5.29 -20.14 -10.56
CA LEU A 86 -4.41 -19.35 -9.68
C LEU A 86 -4.59 -17.81 -9.80
N GLN A 87 -5.34 -17.31 -10.79
CA GLN A 87 -5.67 -15.88 -10.99
C GLN A 87 -6.99 -15.41 -10.35
N THR A 88 -6.99 -14.31 -9.61
CA THR A 88 -8.20 -13.75 -9.00
C THR A 88 -9.22 -13.41 -10.09
N PRO A 89 -10.51 -13.80 -9.94
CA PRO A 89 -11.54 -13.45 -10.92
C PRO A 89 -11.86 -11.96 -10.79
N ILE A 90 -11.07 -11.14 -11.46
CA ILE A 90 -11.19 -9.69 -11.45
C ILE A 90 -12.13 -9.28 -12.57
N LEU A 91 -13.27 -8.67 -12.23
CA LEU A 91 -14.14 -8.03 -13.21
C LEU A 91 -13.60 -6.63 -13.52
N ALA A 92 -12.64 -6.55 -14.44
CA ALA A 92 -11.87 -5.34 -14.74
C ALA A 92 -12.73 -4.10 -15.02
N GLN A 93 -13.91 -4.30 -15.60
CA GLN A 93 -14.90 -3.24 -15.89
C GLN A 93 -15.56 -2.61 -14.66
N HIS A 94 -15.42 -3.18 -13.46
CA HIS A 94 -16.05 -2.66 -12.23
C HIS A 94 -15.03 -2.17 -11.19
N VAL A 95 -13.78 -2.61 -11.29
CA VAL A 95 -12.77 -2.35 -10.26
C VAL A 95 -12.30 -0.91 -10.33
N LYS A 96 -12.51 -0.16 -9.24
CA LYS A 96 -12.02 1.23 -9.12
C LYS A 96 -10.71 1.34 -8.37
N HIS A 97 -10.48 0.46 -7.40
CA HIS A 97 -9.33 0.58 -6.49
C HIS A 97 -8.59 -0.75 -6.37
N LEU A 98 -7.31 -0.75 -6.74
CA LEU A 98 -6.44 -1.92 -6.65
C LEU A 98 -5.33 -1.73 -5.63
N ARG A 99 -5.05 -2.80 -4.89
CA ARG A 99 -3.83 -2.91 -4.07
C ARG A 99 -3.05 -4.16 -4.45
N PHE A 100 -1.88 -3.96 -5.05
CA PHE A 100 -0.90 -5.03 -5.22
C PHE A 100 -0.22 -5.28 -3.87
N THR A 101 -0.33 -6.51 -3.40
CA THR A 101 0.30 -6.94 -2.14
C THR A 101 1.81 -7.10 -2.25
N ARG A 102 2.31 -7.30 -3.47
CA ARG A 102 3.71 -7.49 -3.81
C ARG A 102 3.95 -7.05 -5.25
N PHE A 103 5.16 -6.57 -5.54
CA PHE A 103 5.60 -6.14 -6.87
C PHE A 103 6.35 -7.24 -7.67
N SER A 104 6.57 -8.42 -7.08
CA SER A 104 7.36 -9.49 -7.69
C SER A 104 6.65 -10.07 -8.87
N GLU A 105 7.46 -10.64 -9.77
CA GLU A 105 7.02 -11.51 -10.83
C GLU A 105 6.02 -12.56 -10.35
N SER A 106 5.17 -13.02 -11.26
CA SER A 106 4.29 -14.12 -10.97
C SER A 106 5.10 -15.38 -10.67
N ILE A 107 4.54 -16.28 -9.87
CA ILE A 107 5.13 -17.60 -9.58
C ILE A 107 5.43 -18.31 -10.90
N ALA A 108 4.51 -18.27 -11.88
CA ALA A 108 4.69 -18.89 -13.18
C ALA A 108 5.89 -18.31 -13.95
N CYS A 109 6.02 -16.99 -14.05
CA CYS A 109 7.13 -16.37 -14.78
C CYS A 109 8.46 -16.46 -14.02
N ASN A 110 8.44 -16.54 -12.68
CA ASN A 110 9.66 -16.68 -11.90
C ASN A 110 10.40 -18.01 -12.14
N PHE A 111 9.67 -19.07 -12.53
CA PHE A 111 10.26 -20.38 -12.86
C PHE A 111 10.52 -20.58 -14.36
N LEU A 112 10.08 -19.66 -15.22
CA LEU A 112 10.20 -19.78 -16.67
C LEU A 112 11.29 -18.84 -17.18
N LEU A 113 12.12 -19.33 -18.11
CA LEU A 113 13.20 -18.52 -18.70
C LEU A 113 12.65 -17.34 -19.52
N ASP A 114 11.48 -17.49 -20.14
CA ASP A 114 10.82 -16.42 -20.89
C ASP A 114 9.75 -15.73 -20.03
N ARG A 115 9.96 -14.46 -19.70
CA ARG A 115 8.98 -13.64 -18.96
C ARG A 115 7.89 -13.11 -19.89
N CYS A 116 6.64 -13.08 -19.44
CA CYS A 116 5.58 -12.36 -20.15
C CYS A 116 5.73 -10.84 -19.94
N SER A 117 5.11 -10.03 -20.81
CA SER A 117 5.17 -8.56 -20.75
C SER A 117 4.83 -7.98 -19.37
N VAL A 118 3.83 -8.53 -18.68
CA VAL A 118 3.42 -8.10 -17.33
C VAL A 118 4.49 -8.38 -16.26
N CYS A 119 5.26 -9.45 -16.43
CA CYS A 119 6.29 -9.88 -15.48
C CYS A 119 7.68 -9.39 -15.85
N GLN A 120 7.83 -8.55 -16.88
CA GLN A 120 9.12 -7.91 -17.15
C GLN A 120 9.47 -6.93 -16.03
N SER A 121 10.78 -6.71 -15.86
CA SER A 121 11.34 -5.88 -14.77
C SER A 121 11.02 -4.39 -14.94
N ASP A 122 10.80 -3.94 -16.17
CA ASP A 122 10.39 -2.57 -16.50
C ASP A 122 8.91 -2.30 -16.22
N ALA A 123 8.13 -3.33 -15.86
CA ALA A 123 6.69 -3.28 -15.57
C ALA A 123 5.83 -2.61 -16.67
N LYS A 124 6.35 -2.37 -17.87
CA LYS A 124 5.62 -1.65 -18.93
C LYS A 124 4.33 -2.38 -19.30
N GLY A 125 4.41 -3.69 -19.52
CA GLY A 125 3.23 -4.49 -19.81
C GLY A 125 2.21 -4.55 -18.67
N LEU A 126 2.62 -4.34 -17.41
CA LEU A 126 1.67 -4.20 -16.30
C LEU A 126 0.97 -2.84 -16.35
N VAL A 127 1.74 -1.77 -16.58
CA VAL A 127 1.20 -0.40 -16.67
C VAL A 127 0.21 -0.29 -17.83
N GLU A 128 0.59 -0.75 -19.03
CA GLU A 128 -0.27 -0.78 -20.22
C GLU A 128 -1.56 -1.60 -19.98
N LEU A 129 -1.46 -2.73 -19.27
CA LEU A 129 -2.62 -3.55 -18.94
C LEU A 129 -3.57 -2.83 -17.98
N LEU A 130 -3.06 -2.12 -16.99
CA LEU A 130 -3.88 -1.36 -16.05
C LEU A 130 -4.54 -0.16 -16.75
N GLU A 131 -3.81 0.48 -17.65
CA GLU A 131 -4.27 1.63 -18.42
C GLU A 131 -5.37 1.27 -19.43
N HIS A 132 -5.20 0.18 -20.19
CA HIS A 132 -6.13 -0.19 -21.27
C HIS A 132 -7.14 -1.26 -20.86
N GLY A 133 -6.80 -2.10 -19.90
CA GLY A 133 -7.61 -3.26 -19.50
C GLY A 133 -8.65 -2.94 -18.42
N MET A 134 -8.54 -1.80 -17.73
CA MET A 134 -9.36 -1.50 -16.55
C MET A 134 -9.97 -0.09 -16.61
N PRO A 135 -11.08 0.10 -17.37
CA PRO A 135 -11.59 1.43 -17.71
C PRO A 135 -12.15 2.24 -16.54
N MET A 136 -12.53 1.59 -15.42
CA MET A 136 -13.08 2.26 -14.23
C MET A 136 -12.03 2.51 -13.14
N LEU A 137 -10.77 2.16 -13.40
CA LEU A 137 -9.71 2.22 -12.41
C LEU A 137 -9.39 3.67 -12.04
N LYS A 138 -9.41 3.97 -10.74
CA LYS A 138 -9.14 5.30 -10.16
C LYS A 138 -7.90 5.33 -9.30
N SER A 139 -7.56 4.22 -8.64
CA SER A 139 -6.31 4.13 -7.90
C SER A 139 -5.67 2.75 -7.93
N VAL A 140 -4.34 2.75 -7.96
CA VAL A 140 -3.49 1.57 -7.87
C VAL A 140 -2.43 1.84 -6.84
N THR A 141 -2.35 1.00 -5.81
CA THR A 141 -1.27 1.04 -4.83
C THR A 141 -0.47 -0.25 -4.89
N ILE A 142 0.85 -0.16 -5.05
CA ILE A 142 1.76 -1.31 -5.03
C ILE A 142 2.60 -1.27 -3.77
N ASP A 143 2.46 -2.29 -2.92
CA ASP A 143 3.36 -2.47 -1.77
C ASP A 143 4.71 -3.05 -2.23
N TYR A 144 5.76 -2.26 -2.13
CA TYR A 144 7.12 -2.67 -2.49
C TYR A 144 8.00 -2.98 -1.28
N SER A 145 7.48 -2.92 -0.05
CA SER A 145 8.26 -3.04 1.19
C SER A 145 9.14 -4.30 1.28
N THR A 146 8.69 -5.40 0.68
CA THR A 146 9.45 -6.67 0.66
C THR A 146 10.38 -6.81 -0.54
N GLN A 147 10.33 -5.90 -1.50
CA GLN A 147 10.92 -6.02 -2.84
C GLN A 147 11.49 -4.69 -3.33
N ILE A 148 12.21 -4.01 -2.43
CA ILE A 148 12.83 -2.70 -2.68
C ILE A 148 13.69 -2.72 -3.94
N ASN A 149 14.57 -3.72 -4.10
CA ASN A 149 15.46 -3.80 -5.26
C ASN A 149 14.71 -3.90 -6.59
N ALA A 150 13.59 -4.65 -6.64
CA ALA A 150 12.80 -4.76 -7.85
C ALA A 150 12.13 -3.43 -8.21
N PHE A 151 11.65 -2.70 -7.21
CA PHE A 151 11.11 -1.36 -7.40
C PHE A 151 12.18 -0.37 -7.87
N LEU A 152 13.38 -0.39 -7.27
CA LEU A 152 14.49 0.49 -7.70
C LEU A 152 14.91 0.21 -9.14
N GLN A 153 15.02 -1.07 -9.51
CA GLN A 153 15.29 -1.45 -10.89
C GLN A 153 14.20 -0.94 -11.85
N PHE A 154 12.93 -1.04 -11.48
CA PHE A 154 11.83 -0.48 -12.26
C PHE A 154 11.97 1.03 -12.42
N LYS A 155 12.20 1.77 -11.32
CA LYS A 155 12.40 3.22 -11.34
C LYS A 155 13.55 3.61 -12.27
N ASP A 156 14.69 2.92 -12.17
CA ASP A 156 15.87 3.20 -13.01
C ASP A 156 15.58 2.95 -14.49
N LEU A 157 14.89 1.85 -14.81
CA LEU A 157 14.49 1.53 -16.19
C LEU A 157 13.51 2.55 -16.77
N VAL A 158 12.60 3.09 -15.95
CA VAL A 158 11.68 4.16 -16.39
C VAL A 158 12.45 5.45 -16.65
N SER A 159 13.37 5.84 -15.77
CA SER A 159 14.21 7.03 -15.95
C SER A 159 15.13 6.96 -17.18
N GLN A 160 15.59 5.76 -17.55
CA GLN A 160 16.43 5.54 -18.75
C GLN A 160 15.60 5.33 -20.03
N GLY A 161 14.32 4.99 -19.89
CA GLY A 161 13.55 4.31 -20.93
C GLY A 161 12.98 5.15 -22.05
N GLY A 162 13.19 6.48 -22.07
CA GLY A 162 12.64 7.39 -23.08
C GLY A 162 11.10 7.34 -23.21
N THR A 163 10.42 6.69 -22.26
CA THR A 163 8.97 6.59 -22.18
C THR A 163 8.40 7.84 -21.54
N ASN A 164 7.17 8.23 -21.91
CA ASN A 164 6.45 9.32 -21.25
C ASN A 164 5.97 8.96 -19.82
N THR A 165 6.58 7.95 -19.19
CA THR A 165 6.31 7.54 -17.82
C THR A 165 7.35 8.15 -16.89
N THR A 166 6.93 8.76 -15.79
CA THR A 166 7.82 9.28 -14.75
C THR A 166 7.47 8.65 -13.40
N VAL A 167 8.46 8.59 -12.50
CA VAL A 167 8.29 8.07 -11.14
C VAL A 167 8.85 9.09 -10.16
N ASP A 168 7.95 9.81 -9.48
CA ASP A 168 8.29 10.89 -8.57
C ASP A 168 8.14 10.45 -7.12
N CYS A 169 9.14 10.71 -6.28
CA CYS A 169 9.02 10.50 -4.85
C CYS A 169 8.22 11.67 -4.25
N ILE A 170 6.98 11.40 -3.83
CA ILE A 170 6.06 12.45 -3.33
C ILE A 170 6.02 12.50 -1.80
N ASN A 171 6.50 11.46 -1.13
CA ASN A 171 6.64 11.38 0.32
C ASN A 171 7.63 10.26 0.67
N ILE A 172 8.09 10.22 1.93
CA ILE A 172 9.01 9.17 2.39
C ILE A 172 8.37 7.78 2.24
N GLY A 173 9.01 6.96 1.41
CA GLY A 173 8.52 5.64 1.04
C GLY A 173 7.31 5.64 0.10
N VAL A 174 6.96 6.75 -0.54
CA VAL A 174 5.82 6.86 -1.46
C VAL A 174 6.24 7.48 -2.78
N TYR A 175 6.03 6.75 -3.86
CA TYR A 175 6.34 7.18 -5.22
C TYR A 175 5.08 7.18 -6.06
N ARG A 176 4.87 8.22 -6.86
CA ARG A 176 3.79 8.32 -7.81
C ARG A 176 4.32 8.02 -9.21
N VAL A 177 3.59 7.18 -9.94
CA VAL A 177 3.82 6.94 -11.36
C VAL A 177 2.91 7.87 -12.14
N ARG A 178 3.46 8.59 -13.10
CA ARG A 178 2.69 9.37 -14.08
C ARG A 178 3.00 8.85 -15.47
N ALA A 179 2.01 8.89 -16.34
CA ALA A 179 2.14 8.62 -17.77
C ALA A 179 1.01 9.35 -18.49
N ASP A 180 1.15 9.64 -19.78
CA ASP A 180 0.20 10.46 -20.58
C ASP A 180 -1.29 10.13 -20.42
N ARG A 181 -1.62 8.88 -20.10
CA ARG A 181 -3.00 8.38 -19.96
C ARG A 181 -3.33 7.90 -18.54
N LEU A 182 -2.42 8.15 -17.60
CA LEU A 182 -2.56 7.84 -16.19
C LEU A 182 -2.68 9.10 -15.33
N ASP A 183 -2.78 10.29 -15.93
CA ASP A 183 -2.86 11.54 -15.18
C ASP A 183 -4.08 11.61 -14.25
N ASP A 184 -5.18 10.96 -14.64
CA ASP A 184 -6.39 10.82 -13.81
C ASP A 184 -6.35 9.62 -12.84
N LEU A 185 -5.32 8.76 -12.94
CA LEU A 185 -5.15 7.56 -12.10
C LEU A 185 -4.16 7.83 -10.96
N ASP A 186 -4.59 7.64 -9.71
CA ASP A 186 -3.66 7.65 -8.58
C ASP A 186 -2.87 6.34 -8.51
N PHE A 187 -1.80 6.25 -9.30
CA PHE A 187 -0.87 5.12 -9.30
C PHE A 187 0.33 5.40 -8.40
N THR A 188 0.41 4.70 -7.27
CA THR A 188 1.50 4.83 -6.31
C THR A 188 2.19 3.50 -5.96
N PHE A 189 3.50 3.59 -5.72
CA PHE A 189 4.28 2.60 -5.01
C PHE A 189 4.46 3.06 -3.56
N ARG A 190 4.21 2.17 -2.60
CA ARG A 190 4.29 2.49 -1.17
C ARG A 190 5.11 1.44 -0.42
N HIS A 191 6.09 1.88 0.36
CA HIS A 191 6.70 1.06 1.38
C HIS A 191 5.77 1.08 2.59
N ARG A 192 4.80 0.16 2.62
CA ARG A 192 3.63 0.24 3.54
C ARG A 192 4.01 0.57 5.00
N PRO A 193 4.94 -0.12 5.68
CA PRO A 193 5.31 0.21 7.06
C PRO A 193 5.77 1.66 7.24
N LEU A 194 6.74 2.08 6.43
CA LEU A 194 7.30 3.43 6.43
C LEU A 194 6.22 4.49 6.12
N ALA A 195 5.46 4.30 5.04
CA ALA A 195 4.43 5.26 4.62
C ALA A 195 3.26 5.37 5.62
N SER A 196 3.01 4.34 6.42
CA SER A 196 2.00 4.35 7.48
C SER A 196 2.49 4.99 8.77
N CYS A 197 3.74 4.75 9.16
CA CYS A 197 4.29 5.26 10.43
C CYS A 197 4.85 6.68 10.32
N TRP A 198 5.45 7.04 9.18
CA TRP A 198 6.18 8.31 9.01
C TRP A 198 5.35 9.55 9.37
N PRO A 199 4.12 9.75 8.83
CA PRO A 199 3.35 10.97 9.13
C PRO A 199 2.95 11.08 10.60
N ALA A 200 2.70 9.94 11.27
CA ALA A 200 2.36 9.91 12.68
C ALA A 200 3.57 10.28 13.55
N ILE A 201 4.75 9.79 13.18
CA ILE A 201 6.01 10.06 13.90
C ILE A 201 6.48 11.50 13.72
N VAL A 202 6.43 12.06 12.50
CA VAL A 202 6.72 13.48 12.24
C VAL A 202 5.82 14.38 13.08
N ARG A 203 4.53 14.06 13.15
CA ARG A 203 3.59 14.82 13.99
C ARG A 203 3.97 14.70 15.47
N LEU A 204 4.30 13.50 15.93
CA LEU A 204 4.70 13.25 17.31
C LEU A 204 5.98 14.00 17.70
N SER A 205 6.96 14.08 16.79
CA SER A 205 8.22 14.79 17.05
C SER A 205 8.02 16.30 17.17
N SER A 206 7.05 16.87 16.47
CA SER A 206 6.68 18.29 16.56
C SER A 206 5.83 18.66 17.78
N MET A 207 5.27 17.68 18.49
CA MET A 207 4.42 17.93 19.66
C MET A 207 5.25 18.24 20.91
N ASP A 208 4.85 19.31 21.60
CA ASP A 208 5.37 19.66 22.92
C ASP A 208 4.53 18.98 24.01
N ILE A 209 4.80 17.70 24.19
CA ILE A 209 4.14 16.81 25.16
C ILE A 209 5.20 15.99 25.90
N SER A 210 4.82 15.44 27.05
CA SER A 210 5.72 14.66 27.89
C SER A 210 6.22 13.40 27.19
N GLN A 211 7.37 12.86 27.63
CA GLN A 211 7.92 11.63 27.06
C GLN A 211 6.99 10.43 27.27
N GLN A 212 6.29 10.39 28.41
CA GLN A 212 5.28 9.36 28.70
C GLN A 212 4.13 9.39 27.67
N GLU A 213 3.59 10.57 27.39
CA GLU A 213 2.54 10.71 26.37
C GLU A 213 3.05 10.33 24.98
N LYS A 214 4.33 10.60 24.66
CA LYS A 214 4.94 10.15 23.40
C LYS A 214 4.97 8.63 23.30
N ASP A 215 5.36 7.94 24.37
CA ASP A 215 5.37 6.49 24.41
C ASP A 215 3.97 5.88 24.31
N GLU A 216 2.96 6.48 24.94
CA GLU A 216 1.56 6.07 24.80
C GLU A 216 1.05 6.20 23.35
N ARG A 217 1.45 7.27 22.63
CA ARG A 217 1.10 7.47 21.22
C ARG A 217 1.83 6.52 20.27
N LEU A 218 2.98 5.96 20.67
CA LEU A 218 3.68 4.93 19.89
C LEU A 218 3.04 3.53 20.02
N VAL A 219 2.32 3.22 21.10
CA VAL A 219 1.65 1.92 21.32
C VAL A 219 0.78 1.47 20.13
N PRO A 220 -0.17 2.28 19.61
CA PRO A 220 -0.99 1.85 18.48
C PRO A 220 -0.17 1.64 17.20
N LEU A 221 0.90 2.41 17.00
CA LEU A 221 1.80 2.21 15.87
C LEU A 221 2.56 0.88 15.99
N ARG A 222 3.05 0.55 17.19
CA ARG A 222 3.73 -0.73 17.50
C ARG A 222 2.79 -1.92 17.34
N ALA A 223 1.50 -1.75 17.63
CA ALA A 223 0.49 -2.79 17.41
C ALA A 223 0.24 -3.03 15.90
N ALA A 224 0.27 -1.97 15.08
CA ALA A 224 0.10 -2.07 13.64
C ALA A 224 1.36 -2.58 12.91
N ASP A 225 2.54 -2.20 13.39
CA ASP A 225 3.83 -2.68 12.91
C ASP A 225 4.83 -2.75 14.08
N PRO A 226 5.28 -3.95 14.49
CA PRO A 226 6.14 -4.09 15.66
C PRO A 226 7.61 -3.69 15.43
N ASP A 227 8.02 -3.49 14.17
CA ASP A 227 9.43 -3.33 13.81
C ASP A 227 9.79 -1.86 13.48
N VAL A 228 8.93 -1.15 12.78
CA VAL A 228 9.24 0.16 12.20
C VAL A 228 9.14 1.35 13.17
N PRO A 229 8.13 1.46 14.05
CA PRO A 229 7.89 2.68 14.83
C PRO A 229 9.07 3.09 15.72
N ASP A 230 9.69 2.15 16.43
CA ASP A 230 10.81 2.46 17.35
C ASP A 230 12.09 2.83 16.59
N LYS A 231 12.31 2.26 15.40
CA LYS A 231 13.44 2.60 14.53
C LYS A 231 13.32 4.03 14.04
N LEU A 232 12.14 4.39 13.53
CA LEU A 232 11.87 5.75 13.08
C LEU A 232 11.92 6.74 14.25
N TRP A 233 11.31 6.41 15.39
CA TRP A 233 11.34 7.29 16.55
C TRP A 233 12.77 7.58 17.04
N LEU A 234 13.65 6.58 17.03
CA LEU A 234 15.07 6.78 17.35
C LEU A 234 15.75 7.78 16.40
N LEU A 235 15.47 7.76 15.10
CA LEU A 235 16.03 8.74 14.15
C LEU A 235 15.61 10.17 14.51
N PHE A 236 14.32 10.38 14.82
CA PHE A 236 13.82 11.70 15.21
C PHE A 236 14.40 12.18 16.55
N CYS A 237 14.54 11.29 17.54
CA CYS A 237 15.22 11.63 18.79
C CYS A 237 16.70 11.96 18.53
N ALA A 238 17.40 11.15 17.75
CA ALA A 238 18.81 11.35 17.45
C ALA A 238 19.06 12.69 16.77
N ASP A 239 18.21 13.08 15.81
CA ASP A 239 18.28 14.38 15.16
C ASP A 239 18.02 15.53 16.14
N LYS A 240 16.92 15.45 16.91
CA LYS A 240 16.57 16.48 17.92
C LYS A 240 17.71 16.78 18.89
N TYR A 241 18.51 15.77 19.22
CA TYR A 241 19.59 15.86 20.19
C TYR A 241 21.00 15.89 19.58
N GLY A 242 21.12 16.03 18.26
CA GLY A 242 22.41 16.14 17.58
C GLY A 242 23.25 14.86 17.57
N GLN A 243 22.65 13.70 17.82
CA GLN A 243 23.28 12.37 17.89
C GLN A 243 23.15 11.56 16.59
N LEU A 244 22.56 12.12 15.54
CA LEU A 244 22.28 11.39 14.29
C LEU A 244 23.55 10.76 13.68
N GLY A 245 24.69 11.47 13.73
CA GLY A 245 25.98 10.97 13.21
C GLY A 245 26.61 9.83 14.02
N GLN A 246 26.16 9.58 15.24
CA GLN A 246 26.61 8.40 16.01
C GLN A 246 25.83 7.13 15.64
N LEU A 247 24.60 7.30 15.16
CA LEU A 247 23.67 6.20 14.88
C LEU A 247 23.56 5.87 13.39
N CYS A 248 23.85 6.83 12.53
CA CYS A 248 23.67 6.74 11.10
C CYS A 248 25.00 6.94 10.37
N ASN A 249 25.08 6.43 9.13
CA ASN A 249 26.19 6.75 8.25
C ASN A 249 26.08 8.20 7.72
N ASP A 250 27.19 8.75 7.22
CA ASP A 250 27.25 10.13 6.72
C ASP A 250 26.18 10.42 5.66
N ASN A 251 25.91 9.46 4.77
CA ASN A 251 24.88 9.58 3.74
C ASN A 251 23.48 9.80 4.33
N THR A 252 23.15 9.11 5.42
CA THR A 252 21.84 9.26 6.09
C THR A 252 21.74 10.58 6.82
N VAL A 253 22.83 11.03 7.46
CA VAL A 253 22.89 12.34 8.12
C VAL A 253 22.68 13.46 7.10
N GLU A 254 23.33 13.37 5.94
CA GLU A 254 23.23 14.38 4.88
C GLU A 254 21.81 14.42 4.26
N ALA A 255 21.24 13.25 3.97
CA ALA A 255 19.87 13.14 3.46
C ALA A 255 18.82 13.64 4.48
N TRP A 256 19.08 13.50 5.78
CA TRP A 256 18.19 14.01 6.83
C TRP A 256 18.24 15.53 6.95
N ARG A 257 19.45 16.12 6.88
CA ARG A 257 19.66 17.58 6.96
C ARG A 257 19.09 18.36 5.78
N THR A 258 18.85 17.69 4.66
CA THR A 258 18.27 18.29 3.44
C THR A 258 16.73 18.36 3.48
N GLU A 259 16.06 17.67 4.41
CA GLU A 259 14.60 17.64 4.57
C GLU A 259 13.95 19.02 4.84
N PRO A 260 14.51 19.91 5.69
CA PRO A 260 13.88 21.20 6.01
C PRO A 260 13.75 22.15 4.81
N TRP A 261 14.56 21.96 3.75
CA TRP A 261 14.59 22.81 2.55
C TRP A 261 13.55 22.42 1.50
N LEU A 262 12.78 21.34 1.73
CA LEU A 262 11.79 20.83 0.78
C LEU A 262 10.61 21.79 0.52
N SER A 263 10.36 22.75 1.42
CA SER A 263 9.22 23.66 1.34
C SER A 263 9.33 24.73 0.25
N GLY A 264 10.53 24.95 -0.33
CA GLY A 264 10.79 25.93 -1.38
C GLY A 264 11.49 25.38 -2.63
N SER A 265 11.68 24.06 -2.71
CA SER A 265 12.40 23.40 -3.81
C SER A 265 11.50 23.15 -5.02
N HIS A 266 12.08 23.14 -6.23
CA HIS A 266 11.40 22.68 -7.45
C HIS A 266 10.98 21.20 -7.31
N ASP A 267 9.91 20.80 -8.00
CA ASP A 267 9.30 19.46 -7.89
C ASP A 267 10.29 18.31 -8.11
N GLU A 268 11.19 18.44 -9.08
CA GLU A 268 12.21 17.41 -9.39
C GLU A 268 13.27 17.31 -8.28
N GLN A 269 13.78 18.45 -7.81
CA GLN A 269 14.75 18.48 -6.70
C GLN A 269 14.13 17.91 -5.42
N ARG A 270 12.87 18.27 -5.14
CA ARG A 270 12.11 17.73 -4.02
C ARG A 270 11.95 16.21 -4.12
N SER A 271 11.62 15.70 -5.31
CA SER A 271 11.52 14.26 -5.59
C SER A 271 12.84 13.53 -5.33
N ASN A 272 13.97 14.09 -5.79
CA ASN A 272 15.28 13.50 -5.59
C ASN A 272 15.70 13.49 -4.12
N THR A 273 15.52 14.59 -3.39
CA THR A 273 15.83 14.65 -1.95
C THR A 273 14.96 13.68 -1.14
N LEU A 274 13.66 13.59 -1.44
CA LEU A 274 12.77 12.61 -0.79
C LEU A 274 13.17 11.16 -1.10
N HIS A 275 13.65 10.90 -2.33
CA HIS A 275 14.16 9.60 -2.73
C HIS A 275 15.41 9.23 -1.93
N GLU A 276 16.39 10.13 -1.84
CA GLU A 276 17.63 9.93 -1.07
C GLU A 276 17.34 9.69 0.41
N LEU A 277 16.47 10.51 1.01
CA LEU A 277 16.04 10.32 2.40
C LEU A 277 15.30 8.99 2.59
N THR A 278 14.45 8.60 1.64
CA THR A 278 13.78 7.29 1.67
C THR A 278 14.80 6.14 1.67
N LEU A 279 15.81 6.20 0.81
CA LEU A 279 16.85 5.16 0.74
C LEU A 279 17.68 5.09 2.04
N ALA A 280 18.05 6.25 2.58
CA ALA A 280 18.79 6.37 3.83
C ALA A 280 18.01 5.76 5.01
N VAL A 281 16.73 6.13 5.16
CA VAL A 281 15.85 5.60 6.21
C VAL A 281 15.64 4.10 6.05
N GLN A 282 15.43 3.61 4.83
CA GLN A 282 15.31 2.17 4.57
C GLN A 282 16.60 1.41 4.91
N HIS A 283 17.76 1.99 4.62
CA HIS A 283 19.04 1.42 4.99
C HIS A 283 19.18 1.32 6.51
N PHE A 284 18.90 2.40 7.23
CA PHE A 284 18.90 2.40 8.70
C PHE A 284 17.95 1.34 9.27
N MET A 285 16.74 1.26 8.73
CA MET A 285 15.74 0.27 9.17
C MET A 285 16.19 -1.18 8.95
N LYS A 286 17.02 -1.42 7.94
CA LYS A 286 17.58 -2.75 7.64
C LYS A 286 18.77 -3.09 8.54
N THR A 287 19.57 -2.11 8.96
CA THR A 287 20.75 -2.33 9.80
C THR A 287 20.43 -2.47 11.28
N HIS A 288 19.29 -1.94 11.73
CA HIS A 288 18.88 -1.96 13.12
C HIS A 288 17.63 -2.83 13.34
N THR A 289 17.49 -3.36 14.55
CA THR A 289 16.27 -4.04 15.01
C THR A 289 15.47 -3.14 15.95
N ALA A 290 14.15 -3.30 16.00
CA ALA A 290 13.31 -2.52 16.91
C ALA A 290 13.72 -2.68 18.39
N VAL A 291 14.17 -3.88 18.78
CA VAL A 291 14.64 -4.15 20.14
C VAL A 291 15.89 -3.35 20.48
N GLN A 292 16.87 -3.27 19.56
CA GLN A 292 18.05 -2.44 19.73
C GLN A 292 17.65 -0.97 19.86
N CYS A 293 16.82 -0.46 18.94
CA CYS A 293 16.38 0.94 18.97
C CYS A 293 15.64 1.29 20.26
N ARG A 294 14.76 0.40 20.73
CA ARG A 294 14.05 0.58 21.99
C ARG A 294 14.99 0.62 23.19
N ARG A 295 16.01 -0.25 23.23
CA ARG A 295 17.04 -0.19 24.29
C ARG A 295 17.78 1.13 24.28
N TYR A 296 18.16 1.65 23.11
CA TYR A 296 18.81 2.96 22.98
C TYR A 296 17.91 4.09 23.47
N LEU A 297 16.63 4.07 23.09
CA LEU A 297 15.65 5.04 23.56
C LEU A 297 15.53 4.98 25.08
N THR A 298 15.45 3.79 25.68
CA THR A 298 15.35 3.66 27.13
C THR A 298 16.64 4.02 27.87
N SER A 299 17.83 3.76 27.31
CA SER A 299 19.11 4.03 27.99
C SER A 299 19.53 5.50 27.90
N GLN A 300 19.45 6.11 26.72
CA GLN A 300 19.91 7.49 26.52
C GLN A 300 18.89 8.56 26.93
N ILE A 301 17.59 8.23 26.97
CA ILE A 301 16.60 9.16 27.57
C ILE A 301 16.86 9.40 29.06
N THR A 302 17.44 8.44 29.78
CA THR A 302 17.80 8.62 31.20
C THR A 302 19.15 9.26 31.45
N GLU A 303 20.14 9.09 30.57
CA GLU A 303 21.51 9.60 30.81
C GLU A 303 21.83 10.92 30.10
N VAL A 304 21.10 11.27 29.04
CA VAL A 304 21.36 12.47 28.21
C VAL A 304 20.15 13.43 28.15
N PHE A 305 18.92 12.95 28.45
CA PHE A 305 17.67 13.72 28.29
C PHE A 305 16.88 13.96 29.58
N GLY A 306 17.49 13.71 30.75
CA GLY A 306 16.98 14.07 32.08
C GLY A 306 17.66 15.30 32.66
#